data_AF-A0A3D9E4B8-F1
#
_entry.id   AF-A0A3D9E4B8-F1
#
_cell.length_a   1.000
_cell.length_b   1.000
_cell.length_c   1.000
_cell.angle_alpha   90.00
_cell.angle_beta   90.00
_cell.angle_gamma   90.00
#
_symmetry.space_group_name_H-M   'P 1'
#
loop_
_entity.id
_entity.type
_entity.pdbx_description
1 polymer ?
#
loop_
_entity_poly.entity_id
_entity_poly.type
_entity_poly.pdbx_seq_one_letter_code
_entity_poly.pdbx_strand_id
1 'polypeptide(L)'
;MASRSIDPVPPEKLARRARVLAFVLAPIFAVVAVMYLWIGLDEPTLLAGGVTVGLLSVLWLLAAVRPSPNVHLAALAVAGGGGVIAAVVAFASISATNGLSVTYLIGVVINIAIGYFFVRLTVRALSAP
;
A
#
# COMPACT_ATOMS: atom_id res chain seq x y z
N MET A 1 -28.58 25.16 19.83
CA MET A 1 -27.48 24.61 19.01
C MET A 1 -27.97 23.32 18.39
N ALA A 2 -28.42 23.34 17.13
CA ALA A 2 -28.85 22.13 16.44
C ALA A 2 -27.60 21.29 16.12
N SER A 3 -27.53 20.07 16.63
CA SER A 3 -26.55 19.08 16.18
C SER A 3 -26.77 18.88 14.69
N ARG A 4 -25.80 19.22 13.83
CA ARG A 4 -25.81 18.74 12.44
C ARG A 4 -25.85 17.22 12.54
N SER A 5 -26.98 16.59 12.21
CA SER A 5 -26.97 15.17 11.90
C SER A 5 -25.97 15.03 10.76
N ILE A 6 -24.89 14.30 11.00
CA ILE A 6 -24.04 13.86 9.91
C ILE A 6 -24.88 12.80 9.22
N ASP A 7 -25.72 13.23 8.29
CA ASP A 7 -26.51 12.31 7.49
C ASP A 7 -25.51 11.33 6.83
N PRO A 8 -25.71 10.01 6.98
CA PRO A 8 -24.78 9.03 6.46
C PRO A 8 -24.58 9.27 4.96
N VAL A 9 -23.32 9.39 4.53
CA VAL A 9 -23.01 9.56 3.11
C VAL A 9 -23.57 8.34 2.36
N PRO A 10 -24.41 8.55 1.33
CA PRO A 10 -24.97 7.43 0.57
C PRO A 10 -23.87 6.48 0.05
N PRO A 11 -24.08 5.15 0.10
CA PRO A 11 -23.05 4.16 -0.24
C PRO A 11 -22.51 4.34 -1.66
N GLU A 12 -23.34 4.77 -2.60
CA GLU A 12 -22.94 5.08 -3.98
C GLU A 12 -21.90 6.21 -4.08
N LYS A 13 -22.02 7.25 -3.24
CA LYS A 13 -21.07 8.37 -3.21
C LYS A 13 -19.74 7.93 -2.61
N LEU A 14 -19.77 7.08 -1.58
CA LEU A 14 -18.57 6.47 -0.98
C LEU A 14 -17.84 5.57 -1.99
N ALA A 15 -18.57 4.69 -2.68
CA ALA A 15 -18.05 3.82 -3.72
C ALA A 15 -17.39 4.62 -4.86
N ARG A 16 -18.06 5.68 -5.34
CA ARG A 16 -17.50 6.57 -6.36
C ARG A 16 -16.20 7.24 -5.88
N ARG A 17 -16.20 7.80 -4.66
CA ARG A 17 -15.02 8.44 -4.08
C ARG A 17 -13.86 7.47 -3.92
N ALA A 18 -14.12 6.24 -3.46
CA ALA A 18 -13.10 5.20 -3.32
C ALA A 18 -12.46 4.84 -4.67
N ARG A 19 -13.25 4.72 -5.74
CA ARG A 19 -12.71 4.50 -7.10
C ARG A 19 -11.86 5.67 -7.58
N VAL A 20 -12.36 6.90 -7.46
CA VAL A 20 -11.59 8.09 -7.87
C VAL A 20 -10.27 8.17 -7.09
N LEU A 21 -10.32 7.95 -5.77
CA LEU A 21 -9.14 7.95 -4.93
C LEU A 21 -8.13 6.89 -5.38
N ALA A 22 -8.59 5.68 -5.69
CA ALA A 22 -7.73 4.61 -6.20
C ALA A 22 -7.05 4.99 -7.52
N PHE A 23 -7.79 5.52 -8.49
CA PHE A 23 -7.22 5.91 -9.78
C PHE A 23 -6.28 7.12 -9.69
N VAL A 24 -6.43 7.98 -8.68
CA VAL A 24 -5.55 9.15 -8.49
C VAL A 24 -4.31 8.81 -7.68
N LEU A 25 -4.46 8.06 -6.58
CA LEU A 25 -3.37 7.81 -5.64
C LEU A 25 -2.56 6.54 -5.93
N ALA A 26 -3.16 5.51 -6.55
CA ALA A 26 -2.40 4.30 -6.89
C ALA A 26 -1.25 4.59 -7.88
N PRO A 27 -1.39 5.47 -8.90
CA PRO A 27 -0.26 5.89 -9.73
C PRO A 27 0.85 6.59 -8.94
N ILE A 28 0.52 7.40 -7.93
CA ILE A 28 1.53 8.03 -7.06
C ILE A 28 2.30 6.95 -6.30
N PHE A 29 1.60 5.94 -5.79
CA PHE A 29 2.24 4.76 -5.18
C PHE A 29 3.12 3.99 -6.16
N ALA A 30 2.72 3.88 -7.44
CA ALA A 30 3.54 3.27 -8.47
C ALA A 30 4.81 4.09 -8.74
N VAL A 31 4.73 5.42 -8.72
CA VAL A 31 5.91 6.29 -8.83
C VAL A 31 6.85 6.07 -7.64
N VAL A 32 6.34 6.02 -6.41
CA VAL A 32 7.16 5.70 -5.22
C VAL A 32 7.82 4.33 -5.37
N ALA A 33 7.08 3.33 -5.85
CA ALA A 33 7.64 2.00 -6.13
C ALA A 33 8.78 2.06 -7.15
N VAL A 34 8.62 2.81 -8.24
CA VAL A 34 9.69 3.00 -9.24
C VAL A 34 10.90 3.69 -8.64
N MET A 35 10.72 4.72 -7.80
CA MET A 35 11.84 5.37 -7.11
C MET A 35 12.57 4.40 -6.18
N TYR A 36 11.84 3.58 -5.44
CA TYR A 36 12.43 2.53 -4.59
C TYR A 36 13.18 1.47 -5.39
N LEU A 37 12.66 1.06 -6.55
CA LEU A 37 13.34 0.11 -7.43
C LEU A 37 14.61 0.71 -8.04
N TRP A 38 14.58 1.98 -8.43
CA TRP A 38 15.73 2.68 -9.00
C TRP A 38 16.87 2.81 -7.99
N ILE A 39 16.56 3.31 -6.79
CA ILE A 39 17.55 3.45 -5.71
C ILE A 39 17.94 2.08 -5.15
N GLY A 40 17.00 1.13 -5.15
CA GLY A 40 17.17 -0.20 -4.58
C GLY A 40 18.13 -1.11 -5.34
N LEU A 41 18.64 -0.70 -6.50
CA LEU A 41 19.73 -1.41 -7.18
C LEU A 41 20.99 -1.46 -6.30
N ASP A 42 21.23 -0.42 -5.48
CA ASP A 42 22.35 -0.34 -4.55
C ASP A 42 21.94 -0.60 -3.09
N GLU A 43 20.64 -0.57 -2.79
CA GLU A 43 20.08 -0.79 -1.45
C GLU A 43 18.99 -1.88 -1.46
N PRO A 44 19.33 -3.12 -1.09
CA PRO A 44 18.42 -4.27 -1.16
C PRO A 44 17.11 -4.08 -0.38
N THR A 45 17.14 -3.32 0.71
CA THR A 45 15.95 -3.01 1.52
C THR A 45 14.91 -2.22 0.72
N LEU A 46 15.38 -1.22 -0.04
CA LEU A 46 14.54 -0.40 -0.90
C LEU A 46 14.03 -1.19 -2.09
N LEU A 47 14.81 -2.14 -2.63
CA LEU A 47 14.36 -3.04 -3.69
C LEU A 47 13.15 -3.88 -3.25
N ALA A 48 13.26 -4.52 -2.08
CA ALA A 48 12.16 -5.31 -1.50
C ALA A 48 10.92 -4.44 -1.24
N GLY A 49 11.13 -3.21 -0.73
CA GLY A 49 10.08 -2.23 -0.57
C GLY A 49 9.41 -1.83 -1.88
N GLY A 50 10.19 -1.53 -2.92
CA GLY A 50 9.70 -1.10 -4.23
C GLY A 50 8.84 -2.15 -4.90
N VAL A 51 9.27 -3.42 -4.90
CA VAL A 51 8.46 -4.54 -5.41
C VAL A 51 7.14 -4.64 -4.66
N THR A 52 7.18 -4.58 -3.32
CA THR A 52 5.98 -4.72 -2.49
C THR A 52 4.99 -3.58 -2.70
N VAL A 53 5.46 -2.33 -2.68
CA VAL A 53 4.64 -1.13 -2.90
C VAL A 53 4.06 -1.13 -4.32
N GLY A 54 4.83 -1.57 -5.32
CA GLY A 54 4.37 -1.71 -6.70
C GLY A 54 3.22 -2.72 -6.83
N LEU A 55 3.37 -3.90 -6.22
CA LEU A 55 2.31 -4.92 -6.18
C LEU A 55 1.05 -4.41 -5.46
N LEU A 56 1.20 -3.68 -4.35
CA LEU A 56 0.07 -3.08 -3.64
C LEU A 56 -0.64 -2.01 -4.48
N SER A 57 0.09 -1.22 -5.26
CA SER A 57 -0.50 -0.27 -6.21
C SER A 57 -1.37 -0.97 -7.26
N VAL A 58 -0.86 -2.07 -7.84
CA VAL A 58 -1.63 -2.89 -8.81
C VAL A 58 -2.88 -3.49 -8.16
N LEU A 59 -2.75 -4.04 -6.96
CA LEU A 59 -3.89 -4.60 -6.21
C LEU A 59 -4.91 -3.54 -5.83
N TRP A 60 -4.48 -2.28 -5.61
CA TRP A 60 -5.39 -1.17 -5.35
C TRP A 60 -6.23 -0.82 -6.58
N LEU A 61 -5.61 -0.72 -7.76
CA LEU A 61 -6.35 -0.54 -9.01
C LEU A 61 -7.28 -1.72 -9.29
N LEU A 62 -6.82 -2.94 -9.04
CA LEU A 62 -7.64 -4.13 -9.18
C LEU A 62 -8.85 -4.10 -8.22
N ALA A 63 -8.67 -3.67 -6.97
CA ALA A 63 -9.75 -3.51 -6.00
C ALA A 63 -10.80 -2.48 -6.46
N ALA A 64 -10.38 -1.42 -7.16
CA ALA A 64 -11.30 -0.40 -7.67
C ALA A 64 -12.22 -0.91 -8.79
N VAL A 65 -11.73 -1.87 -9.60
CA VAL A 65 -12.46 -2.44 -10.75
C VAL A 65 -13.21 -3.72 -10.37
N ARG A 66 -12.58 -4.59 -9.58
CA ARG A 66 -13.09 -5.92 -9.19
C ARG A 66 -12.93 -6.13 -7.69
N PRO A 67 -13.74 -5.42 -6.86
CA PRO A 67 -13.68 -5.56 -5.41
C PRO A 67 -14.06 -6.99 -5.01
N SER A 68 -13.14 -7.71 -4.38
CA SER A 68 -13.41 -9.06 -3.88
C SER A 68 -12.59 -9.36 -2.62
N PRO A 69 -13.05 -10.31 -1.78
CA PRO A 69 -12.29 -10.78 -0.63
C PRO A 69 -10.90 -11.30 -1.01
N ASN A 70 -10.76 -11.89 -2.20
CA ASN A 70 -9.49 -12.42 -2.70
C ASN A 70 -8.45 -11.32 -2.93
N VAL A 71 -8.85 -10.16 -3.44
CA VAL A 71 -7.94 -9.01 -3.60
C VAL A 71 -7.46 -8.50 -2.24
N HIS A 72 -8.34 -8.50 -1.24
CA HIS A 72 -7.96 -8.13 0.12
C HIS A 72 -6.96 -9.11 0.73
N LEU A 73 -7.19 -10.41 0.61
CA LEU A 73 -6.29 -11.45 1.10
C LEU A 73 -4.94 -11.41 0.37
N ALA A 74 -4.95 -11.23 -0.95
CA ALA A 74 -3.73 -11.04 -1.72
C ALA A 74 -2.94 -9.81 -1.24
N ALA A 75 -3.61 -8.69 -1.00
CA ALA A 75 -2.96 -7.49 -0.49
C ALA A 75 -2.40 -7.67 0.93
N LEU A 76 -3.09 -8.41 1.79
CA LEU A 76 -2.59 -8.76 3.11
C LEU A 76 -1.34 -9.65 3.01
N ALA A 77 -1.36 -10.67 2.14
CA ALA A 77 -0.23 -11.55 1.91
C ALA A 77 0.98 -10.79 1.33
N VAL A 78 0.76 -9.89 0.36
CA VAL A 78 1.81 -9.05 -0.21
C VAL A 78 2.38 -8.10 0.85
N ALA A 79 1.52 -7.43 1.64
CA ALA A 79 1.98 -6.50 2.66
C ALA A 79 2.75 -7.20 3.79
N GLY A 80 2.21 -8.32 4.28
CA GLY A 80 2.87 -9.12 5.33
C GLY A 80 4.16 -9.76 4.84
N GLY A 81 4.10 -10.47 3.71
CA GLY A 81 5.26 -11.15 3.12
C GLY A 81 6.35 -10.15 2.71
N GLY A 82 5.98 -9.09 2.01
CA GLY A 82 6.91 -8.04 1.61
C GLY A 82 7.52 -7.28 2.79
N GLY A 83 6.75 -7.01 3.83
CA GLY A 83 7.26 -6.42 5.07
C GLY A 83 8.26 -7.31 5.81
N VAL A 84 7.98 -8.62 5.90
CA VAL A 84 8.91 -9.61 6.49
C VAL A 84 10.18 -9.72 5.66
N ILE A 85 10.07 -9.82 4.34
CA ILE A 85 11.23 -9.88 3.43
C ILE A 85 12.08 -8.62 3.59
N ALA A 86 11.47 -7.43 3.55
CA ALA A 86 12.19 -6.17 3.72
C ALA A 86 12.91 -6.10 5.08
N ALA A 87 12.27 -6.57 6.16
CA ALA A 87 12.89 -6.61 7.48
C ALA A 87 14.10 -7.56 7.51
N VAL A 88 13.94 -8.79 7.02
CA VAL A 88 15.03 -9.78 6.96
C VAL A 88 16.20 -9.22 6.16
N VAL A 89 15.94 -8.62 4.99
CA VAL A 89 16.95 -8.00 4.13
C VAL A 89 17.65 -6.83 4.84
N ALA A 90 16.91 -5.97 5.53
CA ALA A 90 17.48 -4.84 6.25
C ALA A 90 18.43 -5.29 7.37
N PHE A 91 18.02 -6.28 8.17
CA PHE A 91 18.85 -6.83 9.23
C PHE A 91 20.07 -7.58 8.67
N ALA A 92 19.92 -8.31 7.57
CA ALA A 92 21.03 -9.00 6.93
C ALA A 92 22.07 -8.04 6.31
N SER A 93 21.65 -6.84 5.91
CA SER A 93 22.52 -5.83 5.26
C SER A 93 23.08 -4.77 6.22
N ILE A 94 22.69 -4.78 7.50
CA ILE A 94 22.96 -3.69 8.45
C ILE A 94 24.44 -3.33 8.60
N SER A 95 25.33 -4.33 8.55
CA SER A 95 26.78 -4.14 8.65
C SER A 95 27.38 -3.55 7.38
N ALA A 96 26.82 -3.87 6.21
CA ALA A 96 27.28 -3.36 4.92
C ALA A 96 26.83 -1.91 4.67
N THR A 97 25.69 -1.51 5.24
CA THR A 97 25.08 -0.19 5.00
C THR A 97 25.31 0.80 6.14
N ASN A 98 26.21 0.52 7.09
CA ASN A 98 26.41 1.32 8.31
C ASN A 98 25.11 1.63 9.07
N GLY A 99 24.16 0.68 9.09
CA GLY A 99 22.86 0.85 9.75
C GLY A 99 21.77 1.56 8.94
N LEU A 100 22.06 2.11 7.75
CA LEU A 100 21.07 2.82 6.93
C LEU A 100 19.90 1.95 6.47
N SER A 101 20.12 0.66 6.23
CA SER A 101 19.09 -0.30 5.84
C SER A 101 17.92 -0.36 6.84
N VAL A 102 18.20 -0.28 8.14
CA VAL A 102 17.16 -0.25 9.19
C VAL A 102 16.39 1.08 9.18
N THR A 103 17.05 2.19 8.87
CA THR A 103 16.37 3.48 8.70
C THR A 103 15.43 3.44 7.49
N TYR A 104 15.88 2.90 6.36
CA TYR A 104 15.03 2.73 5.17
C TYR A 104 13.86 1.79 5.41
N LEU A 105 14.05 0.73 6.20
CA LEU A 105 12.99 -0.20 6.58
C LEU A 105 11.78 0.52 7.20
N ILE A 106 11.99 1.55 8.03
CA ILE A 106 10.90 2.32 8.64
C ILE A 106 10.03 2.96 7.54
N GLY A 107 10.67 3.64 6.58
CA GLY A 107 9.97 4.26 5.45
C GLY A 107 9.25 3.25 4.57
N VAL A 108 9.88 2.11 4.30
CA VAL A 108 9.28 1.01 3.52
C VAL A 108 8.05 0.45 4.21
N VAL A 109 8.12 0.13 5.50
CA VAL A 109 7.00 -0.43 6.28
C VAL A 109 5.83 0.54 6.33
N ILE A 110 6.09 1.84 6.52
CA ILE A 110 5.04 2.88 6.48
C ILE A 110 4.34 2.88 5.12
N ASN A 111 5.08 2.87 4.01
CA ASN A 111 4.49 2.86 2.68
C ASN A 111 3.68 1.57 2.42
N ILE A 112 4.19 0.41 2.83
CA ILE A 112 3.46 -0.86 2.73
C ILE A 112 2.16 -0.80 3.52
N ALA A 113 2.19 -0.31 4.76
CA ALA A 113 1.02 -0.20 5.61
C ALA A 113 -0.05 0.74 5.01
N ILE A 114 0.38 1.89 4.48
CA ILE A 114 -0.52 2.84 3.81
C ILE A 114 -1.12 2.20 2.55
N GLY A 115 -0.31 1.54 1.72
CA GLY A 115 -0.77 0.87 0.50
C GLY A 115 -1.82 -0.19 0.82
N TYR A 116 -1.54 -1.07 1.78
CA TYR A 116 -2.51 -2.08 2.23
C TYR A 116 -3.79 -1.46 2.80
N PHE A 117 -3.66 -0.41 3.63
CA PHE A 117 -4.81 0.29 4.19
C PHE A 117 -5.74 0.79 3.10
N PHE A 118 -5.21 1.40 2.04
CA PHE A 118 -6.01 1.90 0.94
C PHE A 118 -6.66 0.78 0.09
N VAL A 119 -5.97 -0.33 -0.15
CA VAL A 119 -6.58 -1.51 -0.80
C VAL A 119 -7.75 -2.01 0.03
N ARG A 120 -7.54 -2.23 1.34
CA ARG A 120 -8.58 -2.69 2.29
C ARG A 120 -9.76 -1.73 2.34
N LEU A 121 -9.50 -0.43 2.40
CA LEU A 121 -10.53 0.60 2.43
C LEU A 121 -11.35 0.59 1.12
N THR A 122 -10.68 0.44 -0.02
CA THR A 122 -11.33 0.38 -1.34
C THR A 122 -12.21 -0.85 -1.47
N VAL A 123 -11.70 -2.03 -1.10
CA VAL A 123 -12.52 -3.27 -1.10
C VAL A 123 -13.73 -3.10 -0.20
N ARG A 124 -13.56 -2.60 1.03
CA ARG A 124 -14.67 -2.39 1.97
C ARG A 124 -15.72 -1.41 1.46
N ALA A 125 -15.30 -0.29 0.89
CA ALA A 125 -16.21 0.73 0.37
C ALA A 125 -17.01 0.26 -0.85
N LEU A 126 -16.49 -0.71 -1.61
CA LEU A 126 -17.12 -1.20 -2.84
C LEU A 126 -17.84 -2.54 -2.69
N SER A 127 -17.57 -3.28 -1.62
CA SER A 127 -18.29 -4.51 -1.25
C SER A 127 -19.41 -4.27 -0.23
N ALA A 128 -19.62 -3.03 0.22
CA ALA A 128 -20.72 -2.69 1.12
C ALA A 128 -22.06 -2.74 0.35
N PRO A 129 -23.11 -3.35 0.93
CA PRO A 129 -24.43 -3.50 0.33
C PRO A 129 -25.15 -2.16 0.13
#